data_AF-G0NZ40-F1
#
_entry.id   AF-G0NZ40-F1
#
_cell.length_a   1.000
_cell.length_b   1.000
_cell.length_c   1.000
_cell.angle_alpha   90.00
_cell.angle_beta   90.00
_cell.angle_gamma   90.00
#
_symmetry.space_group_name_H-M   'P 1'
#
loop_
_entity.id
_entity.type
_entity.pdbx_description
1 polymer ?
#
loop_
_entity_poly.entity_id
_entity_poly.type
_entity_poly.pdbx_seq_one_letter_code
_entity_poly.pdbx_strand_id
1 'polypeptide(L)'
;MGIRPSIFEFFTGELPLTEYWLASNHPQVYHFVCCHSHRTFESVSAISKGMDIKMREMNEVFGSLADVYMTSAQLKSNFQMQDLTVQNRMLSEGYVNEIAKQDEHISRASIQLGDLFETIPYVDNVLSPNLFPTRIWSEIQRRSDELSIGYYGFIGALYHLASETCPSLAKAHLKMAKWAYEMTQTKNCQEILPFTSYAFGQSQQEHDELWNCLETTCLVNLEKQVRNLINDVARANMLLSPGSHFLRAWEIISEHKRKFLSIAVSSYFQFIHSMSGDCDSLPYSRKEETTLATLRILELLVKHGDILIDVINDGLSTTNVHIWKEILRQLFARLSHPSNHIRKTLVDLISRICTAAPHAVVFQVVSGAASSTSTEIGEDLEEQQNDDRNRVRACCEQLQTKMAQSYPSLVRDVSLFVAELERINLLNEEKWSVVLGTMEHEMEKRLKLIRTENNKTEMAMHLMPAMKDDIIAKKTILLTPKTKNEEEFVTTFAELLTNAHEESRQSRLISPEKSWALFKNLIANFVYRNIKKGMQLFEKEEISPYLANLVNSCVPMPGQESVEFDRVVSIALVSKQVTILPTKTRPKKLGFIGSDGKQ
;
A
#
# COMPACT_ATOMS: atom_id res chain seq x y z
N MET A 1 -8.93 47.31 27.12
CA MET A 1 -7.72 47.95 26.57
C MET A 1 -6.87 46.87 25.92
N GLY A 2 -6.58 46.99 24.63
CA GLY A 2 -5.89 45.97 23.85
C GLY A 2 -4.42 45.83 24.24
N ILE A 3 -4.02 44.61 24.59
CA ILE A 3 -2.61 44.20 24.69
C ILE A 3 -2.50 42.89 23.90
N ARG A 4 -1.52 42.86 22.99
CA ARG A 4 -1.28 41.80 22.00
C ARG A 4 -0.89 40.44 22.64
N PRO A 5 -1.03 39.32 21.93
CA PRO A 5 -0.70 37.97 22.41
C PRO A 5 0.78 37.71 22.72
N SER A 6 1.68 38.69 22.52
CA SER A 6 3.14 38.48 22.55
C SER A 6 3.76 38.40 23.95
N ILE A 7 3.04 38.71 25.03
CA ILE A 7 3.60 38.59 26.40
C ILE A 7 3.43 37.16 26.94
N PHE A 8 2.37 36.46 26.57
CA PHE A 8 2.14 35.09 27.04
C PHE A 8 3.14 34.11 26.41
N GLU A 9 3.45 34.28 25.12
CA GLU A 9 4.51 33.52 24.45
C GLU A 9 5.91 33.83 25.02
N PHE A 10 6.16 35.08 25.46
CA PHE A 10 7.43 35.43 26.10
C PHE A 10 7.63 34.73 27.45
N PHE A 11 6.55 34.54 28.23
CA PHE A 11 6.62 33.84 29.52
C PHE A 11 6.67 32.31 29.39
N THR A 12 6.19 31.72 28.29
CA THR A 12 6.20 30.26 28.08
C THR A 12 7.40 29.76 27.28
N GLY A 13 8.11 30.64 26.55
CA GLY A 13 9.20 30.25 25.67
C GLY A 13 10.61 30.29 26.27
N GLU A 14 10.95 31.29 27.10
CA GLU A 14 12.36 31.57 27.44
C GLU A 14 12.72 31.67 28.94
N LEU A 15 11.80 31.37 29.88
CA LEU A 15 12.09 31.39 31.32
C LEU A 15 11.53 30.13 32.01
N PRO A 16 12.33 29.32 32.74
CA PRO A 16 11.77 28.29 33.60
C PRO A 16 11.02 28.98 34.74
N LEU A 17 9.70 28.78 34.79
CA LEU A 17 8.86 29.21 35.91
C LEU A 17 9.33 28.49 37.17
N THR A 18 10.20 29.14 37.93
CA THR A 18 10.55 28.78 39.31
C THR A 18 9.69 29.59 40.27
N GLU A 19 9.35 29.01 41.42
CA GLU A 19 8.34 29.49 42.38
C GLU A 19 8.56 30.92 42.96
N TYR A 20 9.62 31.62 42.58
CA TYR A 20 10.06 32.86 43.21
C TYR A 20 9.45 34.17 42.64
N TRP A 21 8.61 34.12 41.60
CA TRP A 21 8.09 35.35 40.96
C TRP A 21 6.72 35.86 41.46
N LEU A 22 6.05 35.16 42.38
CA LEU A 22 4.72 35.53 42.88
C LEU A 22 4.75 36.52 44.06
N ALA A 23 5.48 37.62 43.92
CA ALA A 23 5.45 38.73 44.87
C ALA A 23 5.06 40.04 44.16
N SER A 24 3.81 40.14 43.68
CA SER A 24 3.22 41.44 43.32
C SER A 24 2.04 41.75 44.23
N ASN A 25 2.16 42.81 45.04
CA ASN A 25 1.14 43.30 45.97
C ASN A 25 0.03 44.11 45.25
N HIS A 26 -0.39 43.70 44.05
CA HIS A 26 -1.47 44.39 43.32
C HIS A 26 -2.82 43.66 43.52
N PRO A 27 -3.79 44.24 44.25
CA PRO A 27 -5.01 43.53 44.68
C PRO A 27 -5.87 42.99 43.54
N GLN A 28 -5.84 43.65 42.37
CA GLN A 28 -6.61 43.23 41.19
C GLN A 28 -5.95 42.08 40.41
N VAL A 29 -4.63 41.92 40.48
CA VAL A 29 -3.92 40.80 39.82
C VAL A 29 -4.08 39.52 40.65
N TYR A 30 -4.02 39.64 41.98
CA TYR A 30 -4.28 38.53 42.89
C TYR A 30 -5.73 38.01 42.76
N HIS A 31 -6.72 38.90 42.64
CA HIS A 31 -8.12 38.49 42.49
C HIS A 31 -8.42 37.82 41.13
N PHE A 32 -7.78 38.26 40.05
CA PHE A 32 -7.96 37.67 38.72
C PHE A 32 -7.29 36.28 38.62
N VAL A 33 -6.09 36.13 39.20
CA VAL A 33 -5.39 34.85 39.30
C VAL A 33 -6.15 33.88 40.21
N CYS A 34 -6.62 34.29 41.40
CA CYS A 34 -7.37 33.41 42.30
C CYS A 34 -8.73 32.95 41.69
N CYS A 35 -9.46 33.80 40.99
CA CYS A 35 -10.75 33.42 40.40
C CYS A 35 -10.64 32.54 39.14
N HIS A 36 -9.59 32.69 38.32
CA HIS A 36 -9.30 31.72 37.26
C HIS A 36 -8.60 30.46 37.80
N SER A 37 -7.89 30.57 38.93
CA SER A 37 -7.20 29.45 39.57
C SER A 37 -8.14 28.38 40.11
N HIS A 38 -9.38 28.67 40.52
CA HIS A 38 -10.22 27.59 41.06
C HIS A 38 -10.67 26.56 40.01
N ARG A 39 -10.95 27.00 38.77
CA ARG A 39 -11.26 26.07 37.66
C ARG A 39 -10.01 25.41 37.06
N THR A 40 -8.86 26.06 37.11
CA THR A 40 -7.57 25.45 36.71
C THR A 40 -6.96 24.58 37.82
N PHE A 41 -7.23 24.82 39.10
CA PHE A 41 -6.80 23.95 40.21
C PHE A 41 -7.63 22.68 40.28
N GLU A 42 -8.92 22.69 39.95
CA GLU A 42 -9.69 21.45 39.86
C GLU A 42 -9.21 20.58 38.68
N SER A 43 -8.86 21.19 37.55
CA SER A 43 -8.30 20.46 36.40
C SER A 43 -6.84 20.04 36.63
N VAL A 44 -5.99 20.88 37.20
CA VAL A 44 -4.61 20.53 37.59
C VAL A 44 -4.59 19.53 38.75
N SER A 45 -5.51 19.62 39.72
CA SER A 45 -5.71 18.62 40.77
C SER A 45 -6.26 17.31 40.22
N ALA A 46 -7.15 17.33 39.23
CA ALA A 46 -7.65 16.12 38.58
C ALA A 46 -6.57 15.47 37.72
N ILE A 47 -5.75 16.25 37.02
CA ILE A 47 -4.57 15.78 36.27
C ILE A 47 -3.52 15.21 37.23
N SER A 48 -3.21 15.91 38.33
CA SER A 48 -2.28 15.44 39.37
C SER A 48 -2.78 14.17 40.07
N LYS A 49 -4.05 14.12 40.50
CA LYS A 49 -4.65 12.90 41.07
C LYS A 49 -4.68 11.75 40.06
N GLY A 50 -4.96 12.04 38.79
CA GLY A 50 -4.92 11.06 37.71
C GLY A 50 -3.51 10.50 37.47
N MET A 51 -2.48 11.34 37.59
CA MET A 51 -1.08 10.91 37.52
C MET A 51 -0.69 10.06 38.74
N ASP A 52 -1.06 10.45 39.96
CA ASP A 52 -0.77 9.67 41.18
C ASP A 52 -1.40 8.27 41.14
N ILE A 53 -2.62 8.17 40.62
CA ILE A 53 -3.32 6.88 40.43
C ILE A 53 -2.54 6.01 39.44
N LYS A 54 -2.13 6.57 38.29
CA LYS A 54 -1.33 5.83 37.30
C LYS A 54 0.02 5.40 37.86
N MET A 55 0.72 6.26 38.60
CA MET A 55 2.00 5.90 39.22
C MET A 55 1.83 4.75 40.23
N ARG A 56 0.76 4.76 41.04
CA ARG A 56 0.44 3.65 41.94
C ARG A 56 0.17 2.36 41.17
N GLU A 57 -0.67 2.42 40.15
CA GLU A 57 -0.98 1.28 39.28
C GLU A 57 0.31 0.70 38.66
N MET A 58 1.21 1.55 38.16
CA MET A 58 2.50 1.11 37.59
C MET A 58 3.36 0.38 38.61
N ASN A 59 3.46 0.89 39.85
CA ASN A 59 4.22 0.25 40.92
C ASN A 59 3.61 -1.10 41.33
N GLU A 60 2.28 -1.20 41.38
CA GLU A 60 1.56 -2.44 41.68
C GLU A 60 1.77 -3.49 40.57
N VAL A 61 1.60 -3.10 39.30
CA VAL A 61 1.80 -3.99 38.15
C VAL A 61 3.26 -4.44 38.06
N PHE A 62 4.22 -3.54 38.28
CA PHE A 62 5.64 -3.89 38.24
C PHE A 62 6.03 -4.80 39.42
N GLY A 63 5.51 -4.55 40.62
CA GLY A 63 5.72 -5.44 41.77
C GLY A 63 5.18 -6.85 41.50
N SER A 64 3.95 -6.95 40.99
CA SER A 64 3.35 -8.23 40.61
C SER A 64 4.16 -8.94 39.51
N LEU A 65 4.63 -8.20 38.51
CA LEU A 65 5.50 -8.72 37.46
C LEU A 65 6.81 -9.28 38.04
N ALA A 66 7.45 -8.57 38.98
CA ALA A 66 8.68 -9.03 39.62
C ALA A 66 8.48 -10.34 40.40
N ASP A 67 7.40 -10.45 41.16
CA ASP A 67 7.07 -11.65 41.94
C ASP A 67 6.79 -12.86 41.04
N VAL A 68 5.96 -12.67 40.00
CA VAL A 68 5.62 -13.75 39.06
C VAL A 68 6.83 -14.15 38.22
N TYR A 69 7.67 -13.20 37.79
CA TYR A 69 8.89 -13.50 37.06
C TYR A 69 9.87 -14.34 37.89
N MET A 70 10.06 -13.99 39.16
CA MET A 70 10.89 -14.77 40.08
C MET A 70 10.35 -16.18 40.30
N THR A 71 9.04 -16.31 40.49
CA THR A 71 8.38 -17.60 40.67
C THR A 71 8.48 -18.46 39.41
N SER A 72 8.25 -17.90 38.22
CA SER A 72 8.38 -18.59 36.93
C SER A 72 9.82 -19.05 36.70
N ALA A 73 10.82 -18.21 37.00
CA ALA A 73 12.23 -18.57 36.89
C ALA A 73 12.61 -19.73 37.82
N GLN A 74 12.09 -19.74 39.05
CA GLN A 74 12.28 -20.85 39.99
C GLN A 74 11.61 -22.12 39.49
N LEU A 75 10.38 -22.07 38.99
CA LEU A 75 9.68 -23.24 38.45
C LEU A 75 10.42 -23.83 37.23
N LYS A 76 10.92 -22.98 36.32
CA LYS A 76 11.70 -23.41 35.16
C LYS A 76 13.03 -24.06 35.59
N SER A 77 13.73 -23.47 36.54
CA SER A 77 14.99 -24.04 37.09
C SER A 77 14.74 -25.36 37.81
N ASN A 78 13.69 -25.44 38.62
CA ASN A 78 13.29 -26.66 39.32
C ASN A 78 12.98 -27.78 38.34
N PHE A 79 12.35 -27.52 37.20
CA PHE A 79 12.08 -28.53 36.18
C PHE A 79 13.36 -29.02 35.49
N GLN A 80 14.27 -28.11 35.14
CA GLN A 80 15.52 -28.44 34.45
C GLN A 80 16.48 -29.28 35.30
N MET A 81 16.44 -29.13 36.62
CA MET A 81 17.33 -29.82 37.56
C MET A 81 16.86 -31.23 37.94
N GLN A 82 15.72 -31.70 37.43
CA GLN A 82 15.11 -33.00 37.78
C GLN A 82 15.41 -34.08 36.74
N ASP A 83 15.42 -35.33 37.20
CA ASP A 83 15.59 -36.49 36.32
C ASP A 83 14.39 -36.69 35.37
N LEU A 84 14.64 -37.34 34.23
CA LEU A 84 13.67 -37.54 33.15
C LEU A 84 12.35 -38.20 33.62
N THR A 85 12.42 -39.10 34.61
CA THR A 85 11.25 -39.78 35.20
C THR A 85 10.38 -38.84 36.03
N VAL A 86 10.99 -37.91 36.74
CA VAL A 86 10.31 -36.88 37.53
C VAL A 86 9.74 -35.81 36.60
N GLN A 87 10.50 -35.39 35.59
CA GLN A 87 10.01 -34.47 34.56
C GLN A 87 8.73 -35.00 33.88
N ASN A 88 8.71 -36.27 33.46
CA ASN A 88 7.51 -36.87 32.86
C ASN A 88 6.31 -36.90 33.81
N ARG A 89 6.53 -37.09 35.11
CA ARG A 89 5.46 -37.00 36.12
C ARG A 89 4.94 -35.56 36.27
N MET A 90 5.84 -34.58 36.39
CA MET A 90 5.47 -33.16 36.47
C MET A 90 4.70 -32.70 35.22
N LEU A 91 5.11 -33.16 34.03
CA LEU A 91 4.37 -32.91 32.79
C LEU A 91 2.94 -33.48 32.86
N SER A 92 2.77 -34.69 33.39
CA SER A 92 1.43 -35.31 33.55
C SER A 92 0.54 -34.61 34.60
N GLU A 93 1.15 -33.94 35.58
CA GLU A 93 0.47 -33.17 36.62
C GLU A 93 0.10 -31.74 36.16
N GLY A 94 0.41 -31.38 34.91
CA GLY A 94 0.01 -30.09 34.32
C GLY A 94 1.00 -28.94 34.58
N TYR A 95 2.24 -29.24 34.99
CA TYR A 95 3.27 -28.24 35.29
C TYR A 95 3.54 -27.27 34.12
N VAL A 96 3.42 -27.73 32.87
CA VAL A 96 3.53 -26.88 31.67
C VAL A 96 2.45 -25.82 31.61
N ASN A 97 1.22 -26.15 32.02
CA ASN A 97 0.11 -25.20 32.04
C ASN A 97 0.30 -24.14 33.12
N GLU A 98 0.94 -24.48 34.23
CA GLU A 98 1.28 -23.50 35.28
C GLU A 98 2.35 -22.52 34.80
N ILE A 99 3.41 -23.01 34.16
CA ILE A 99 4.43 -22.15 33.53
C ILE A 99 3.78 -21.25 32.46
N ALA A 100 2.95 -21.82 31.58
CA ALA A 100 2.28 -21.07 30.52
C ALA A 100 1.38 -19.95 31.07
N LYS A 101 0.65 -20.19 32.16
CA LYS A 101 -0.16 -19.16 32.84
C LYS A 101 0.69 -18.03 33.41
N GLN A 102 1.83 -18.37 34.01
CA GLN A 102 2.75 -17.36 34.55
C GLN A 102 3.42 -16.56 33.42
N ASP A 103 3.83 -17.22 32.35
CA ASP A 103 4.42 -16.57 31.18
C ASP A 103 3.41 -15.67 30.46
N GLU A 104 2.14 -16.07 30.37
CA GLU A 104 1.06 -15.21 29.88
C GLU A 104 0.84 -14.00 30.81
N HIS A 105 0.86 -14.20 32.13
CA HIS A 105 0.75 -13.10 33.10
C HIS A 105 1.91 -12.10 32.96
N ILE A 106 3.15 -12.59 32.87
CA ILE A 106 4.35 -11.79 32.63
C ILE A 106 4.16 -10.97 31.35
N SER A 107 3.77 -11.60 30.25
CA SER A 107 3.56 -10.94 28.97
C SER A 107 2.48 -9.86 29.02
N ARG A 108 1.33 -10.14 29.64
CA ARG A 108 0.23 -9.15 29.81
C ARG A 108 0.62 -7.98 30.70
N ALA A 109 1.30 -8.24 31.83
CA ALA A 109 1.78 -7.20 32.72
C ALA A 109 2.85 -6.32 32.05
N SER A 110 3.77 -6.91 31.27
CA SER A 110 4.74 -6.15 30.49
C SER A 110 4.08 -5.26 29.43
N ILE A 111 3.04 -5.74 28.74
CA ILE A 111 2.26 -4.91 27.80
C ILE A 111 1.57 -3.77 28.54
N GLN A 112 0.92 -4.04 29.68
CA GLN A 112 0.23 -3.01 30.46
C GLN A 112 1.19 -1.93 30.94
N LEU A 113 2.38 -2.32 31.42
CA LEU A 113 3.43 -1.36 31.78
C LEU A 113 3.87 -0.54 30.57
N GLY A 114 4.11 -1.17 29.43
CA GLY A 114 4.45 -0.46 28.19
C GLY A 114 3.39 0.59 27.81
N ASP A 115 2.11 0.20 27.83
CA ASP A 115 0.97 1.09 27.57
C ASP A 115 0.91 2.26 28.57
N LEU A 116 1.24 2.04 29.84
CA LEU A 116 1.27 3.08 30.87
C LEU A 116 2.44 4.05 30.64
N PHE A 117 3.63 3.53 30.32
CA PHE A 117 4.84 4.32 30.02
C PHE A 117 4.72 5.12 28.71
N GLU A 118 3.95 4.66 27.71
CA GLU A 118 3.62 5.49 26.53
C GLU A 118 2.88 6.78 26.93
N THR A 119 2.11 6.75 28.02
CA THR A 119 1.39 7.94 28.51
C THR A 119 2.18 8.82 29.47
N ILE A 120 3.33 8.35 29.98
CA ILE A 120 4.13 9.05 30.99
C ILE A 120 5.61 9.05 30.58
N PRO A 121 6.17 10.21 30.16
CA PRO A 121 7.48 10.26 29.48
C PRO A 121 8.72 10.08 30.37
N TYR A 122 8.61 10.02 31.71
CA TYR A 122 9.78 9.97 32.61
C TYR A 122 9.70 8.80 33.61
N VAL A 123 10.66 7.87 33.53
CA VAL A 123 10.70 6.64 34.35
C VAL A 123 11.22 6.90 35.77
N ASP A 124 12.20 7.79 35.91
CA ASP A 124 12.99 7.95 37.16
C ASP A 124 12.20 8.53 38.33
N ASN A 125 11.06 9.17 38.06
CA ASN A 125 10.19 9.76 39.10
C ASN A 125 8.92 8.93 39.38
N VAL A 126 8.77 7.76 38.74
CA VAL A 126 7.51 6.99 38.74
C VAL A 126 7.62 5.68 39.49
N LEU A 127 8.76 4.99 39.40
CA LEU A 127 8.96 3.67 40.02
C LEU A 127 9.56 3.78 41.42
N SER A 128 9.09 2.93 42.33
CA SER A 128 9.57 2.86 43.71
C SER A 128 10.99 2.30 43.77
N PRO A 129 11.88 2.82 44.63
CA PRO A 129 13.30 2.42 44.67
C PRO A 129 13.56 0.93 44.92
N ASN A 130 12.61 0.23 45.54
CA ASN A 130 12.67 -1.21 45.82
C ASN A 130 12.51 -2.08 44.57
N LEU A 131 12.09 -1.52 43.43
CA LEU A 131 11.88 -2.27 42.18
C LEU A 131 13.17 -2.37 41.35
N PHE A 132 14.11 -1.43 41.48
CA PHE A 132 15.37 -1.42 40.73
C PHE A 132 16.30 -2.62 41.01
N PRO A 133 16.39 -3.17 42.24
CA PRO A 133 17.22 -4.34 42.52
C PRO A 133 16.64 -5.68 42.02
N THR A 134 15.45 -5.68 41.40
CA THR A 134 14.79 -6.92 40.98
C THR A 134 15.46 -7.53 39.74
N ARG A 135 15.42 -8.87 39.60
CA ARG A 135 15.96 -9.55 38.42
C ARG A 135 15.28 -9.12 37.12
N ILE A 136 13.97 -8.84 37.19
CA ILE A 136 13.20 -8.40 36.03
C ILE A 136 13.63 -7.00 35.58
N TRP A 137 13.96 -6.10 36.51
CA TRP A 137 14.52 -4.79 36.16
C TRP A 137 15.85 -4.93 35.42
N SER A 138 16.77 -5.77 35.93
CA SER A 138 18.05 -6.02 35.24
C SER A 138 17.86 -6.58 33.82
N GLU A 139 16.89 -7.46 33.62
CA GLU A 139 16.58 -8.03 32.30
C GLU A 139 15.95 -7.00 31.35
N ILE A 140 15.04 -6.15 31.86
CA ILE A 140 14.47 -5.05 31.08
C ILE A 140 15.57 -4.05 30.70
N GLN A 141 16.47 -3.71 31.63
CA GLN A 141 17.59 -2.81 31.38
C GLN A 141 18.51 -3.36 30.28
N ARG A 142 18.90 -4.64 30.38
CA ARG A 142 19.73 -5.30 29.37
C ARG A 142 19.12 -5.19 27.97
N ARG A 143 17.81 -5.48 27.85
CA ARG A 143 17.07 -5.37 26.57
C ARG A 143 16.93 -3.92 26.10
N SER A 144 16.74 -3.00 27.04
CA SER A 144 16.64 -1.56 26.75
C SER A 144 17.95 -1.05 26.16
N ASP A 145 19.09 -1.44 26.75
CA ASP A 145 20.41 -1.04 26.26
C ASP A 145 20.65 -1.56 24.83
N GLU A 146 20.28 -2.80 24.53
CA GLU A 146 20.36 -3.41 23.19
C GLU A 146 19.45 -2.75 22.13
N LEU A 147 18.39 -2.08 22.57
CA LEU A 147 17.41 -1.40 21.73
C LEU A 147 17.58 0.13 21.74
N SER A 148 18.51 0.67 22.53
CA SER A 148 18.69 2.11 22.68
C SER A 148 19.56 2.69 21.56
N ILE A 149 19.11 3.83 21.00
CA ILE A 149 19.91 4.69 20.10
C ILE A 149 19.47 6.12 20.38
N GLY A 150 20.08 6.71 21.39
CA GLY A 150 19.69 8.05 21.72
C GLY A 150 18.22 8.21 22.15
N TYR A 151 17.57 7.14 22.60
CA TYR A 151 16.24 7.16 23.21
C TYR A 151 16.18 6.06 24.26
N TYR A 152 15.31 6.22 25.25
CA TYR A 152 15.07 5.19 26.27
C TYR A 152 14.33 4.00 25.63
N GLY A 153 15.06 2.92 25.33
CA GLY A 153 14.53 1.67 24.76
C GLY A 153 13.63 0.86 25.70
N PHE A 154 13.22 1.44 26.83
CA PHE A 154 12.54 0.77 27.93
C PHE A 154 11.16 0.19 27.53
N ILE A 155 10.36 0.96 26.79
CA ILE A 155 9.06 0.51 26.28
C ILE A 155 9.25 -0.68 25.32
N GLY A 156 10.23 -0.58 24.42
CA GLY A 156 10.61 -1.67 23.53
C GLY A 156 11.07 -2.91 24.27
N ALA A 157 11.83 -2.75 25.36
CA ALA A 157 12.27 -3.87 26.20
C ALA A 157 11.10 -4.61 26.86
N LEU A 158 10.08 -3.88 27.31
CA LEU A 158 8.85 -4.46 27.86
C LEU A 158 8.06 -5.24 26.80
N TYR A 159 7.87 -4.67 25.61
CA TYR A 159 7.19 -5.38 24.52
C TYR A 159 7.98 -6.58 24.00
N HIS A 160 9.32 -6.46 23.94
CA HIS A 160 10.20 -7.55 23.54
C HIS A 160 10.12 -8.71 24.55
N LEU A 161 10.21 -8.40 25.85
CA LEU A 161 9.99 -9.36 26.93
C LEU A 161 8.62 -10.03 26.81
N ALA A 162 7.56 -9.27 26.54
CA ALA A 162 6.21 -9.80 26.37
C ALA A 162 6.14 -10.78 25.18
N SER A 163 6.74 -10.44 24.04
CA SER A 163 6.72 -11.28 22.84
C SER A 163 7.51 -12.58 22.97
N GLU A 164 8.63 -12.57 23.71
CA GLU A 164 9.45 -13.76 23.93
C GLU A 164 8.87 -14.68 25.00
N THR A 165 8.31 -14.12 26.08
CA THR A 165 7.77 -14.90 27.20
C THR A 165 6.53 -15.67 26.80
N CYS A 166 5.64 -15.07 26.00
CA CYS A 166 4.43 -15.73 25.52
C CYS A 166 4.26 -15.57 24.00
N PRO A 167 4.92 -16.43 23.19
CA PRO A 167 4.86 -16.32 21.73
C PRO A 167 3.46 -16.50 21.13
N SER A 168 2.54 -17.18 21.84
CA SER A 168 1.14 -17.34 21.41
C SER A 168 0.28 -16.09 21.63
N LEU A 169 0.75 -15.11 22.42
CA LEU A 169 -0.01 -13.89 22.69
C LEU A 169 0.17 -12.89 21.54
N ALA A 170 -0.73 -12.93 20.57
CA ALA A 170 -0.69 -12.06 19.40
C ALA A 170 -0.59 -10.56 19.73
N LYS A 171 -1.24 -10.10 20.81
CA LYS A 171 -1.18 -8.67 21.23
C LYS A 171 0.25 -8.22 21.54
N ALA A 172 1.10 -9.11 22.08
CA ALA A 172 2.50 -8.79 22.37
C ALA A 172 3.27 -8.48 21.08
N HIS A 173 3.15 -9.37 20.08
CA HIS A 173 3.77 -9.19 18.76
C HIS A 173 3.28 -7.93 18.04
N LEU A 174 1.97 -7.64 18.12
CA LEU A 174 1.42 -6.43 17.52
C LEU A 174 2.00 -5.16 18.15
N LYS A 175 2.11 -5.11 19.48
CA LYS A 175 2.68 -3.98 20.21
C LYS A 175 4.16 -3.79 19.90
N MET A 176 4.93 -4.88 19.90
CA MET A 176 6.34 -4.86 19.49
C MET A 176 6.51 -4.37 18.05
N ALA A 177 5.68 -4.86 17.13
CA ALA A 177 5.74 -4.47 15.72
C ALA A 177 5.43 -2.98 15.51
N LYS A 178 4.40 -2.46 16.18
CA LYS A 178 4.02 -1.03 16.12
C LYS A 178 5.13 -0.15 16.67
N TRP A 179 5.63 -0.46 17.86
CA TRP A 179 6.71 0.28 18.50
C TRP A 179 7.97 0.29 17.64
N ALA A 180 8.43 -0.89 17.18
CA ALA A 180 9.61 -0.98 16.33
C ALA A 180 9.43 -0.20 15.01
N TYR A 181 8.25 -0.27 14.40
CA TYR A 181 7.93 0.50 13.20
C TYR A 181 7.96 2.01 13.45
N GLU A 182 7.40 2.50 14.55
CA GLU A 182 7.47 3.92 14.93
C GLU A 182 8.91 4.38 15.15
N MET A 183 9.74 3.56 15.80
CA MET A 183 11.18 3.86 15.98
C MET A 183 11.93 3.99 14.65
N THR A 184 11.48 3.34 13.57
CA THR A 184 12.08 3.55 12.23
C THR A 184 11.70 4.87 11.56
N GLN A 185 10.62 5.52 12.04
CA GLN A 185 10.12 6.78 11.50
C GLN A 185 10.61 8.00 12.27
N THR A 186 10.92 7.82 13.56
CA THR A 186 11.47 8.88 14.40
C THR A 186 12.80 9.34 13.81
N LYS A 187 12.91 10.63 13.50
CA LYS A 187 14.18 11.21 13.05
C LYS A 187 15.25 11.03 14.12
N ASN A 188 16.48 10.77 13.71
CA ASN A 188 17.59 10.70 14.66
C ASN A 188 17.68 12.01 15.47
N CYS A 189 17.56 11.92 16.81
CA CYS A 189 17.75 13.08 17.67
C CYS A 189 19.24 13.42 17.73
N GLN A 190 19.59 14.61 17.24
CA GLN A 190 20.92 15.23 17.32
C GLN A 190 21.39 15.52 18.77
N GLU A 191 20.70 15.05 19.79
CA GLU A 191 21.05 15.35 21.20
C GLU A 191 21.59 14.12 21.96
N ILE A 192 21.33 12.91 21.45
CA ILE A 192 21.44 11.69 22.27
C ILE A 192 22.38 10.65 21.64
N LEU A 193 22.86 10.91 20.42
CA LEU A 193 23.95 10.16 19.81
C LEU A 193 25.31 10.64 20.35
N PRO A 194 26.35 9.79 20.44
CA PRO A 194 27.69 10.23 20.86
C PRO A 194 28.39 11.12 19.84
N PHE A 195 27.72 11.45 18.72
CA PHE A 195 28.29 12.18 17.58
C PHE A 195 27.83 13.65 17.49
N THR A 196 27.07 14.12 18.47
CA THR A 196 26.40 15.42 18.46
C THR A 196 27.36 16.60 18.64
N SER A 197 28.59 16.31 19.11
CA SER A 197 29.70 17.25 19.17
C SER A 197 30.42 17.45 17.83
N TYR A 198 30.14 16.65 16.78
CA TYR A 198 30.84 16.74 15.50
C TYR A 198 30.09 17.61 14.49
N ALA A 199 30.71 18.71 14.07
CA ALA A 199 30.23 19.51 12.94
C ALA A 199 30.67 18.86 11.62
N PHE A 200 29.75 18.14 10.96
CA PHE A 200 30.01 17.51 9.66
C PHE A 200 30.01 18.49 8.47
N GLY A 201 29.25 19.59 8.57
CA GLY A 201 29.12 20.60 7.51
C GLY A 201 29.94 21.86 7.78
N GLN A 202 30.24 22.64 6.74
CA GLN A 202 30.89 23.95 6.88
C GLN A 202 29.88 25.06 7.21
N SER A 203 28.60 24.84 6.88
CA SER A 203 27.47 25.69 7.25
C SER A 203 26.45 24.88 8.03
N GLN A 204 25.58 25.55 8.80
CA GLN A 204 24.50 24.89 9.53
C GLN A 204 23.56 24.15 8.58
N GLN A 205 23.21 24.75 7.44
CA GLN A 205 22.36 24.12 6.43
C GLN A 205 22.98 22.84 5.88
N GLU A 206 24.27 22.88 5.52
CA GLU A 206 24.98 21.70 5.04
C GLU A 206 25.08 20.61 6.12
N HIS A 207 25.30 21.01 7.38
CA HIS A 207 25.34 20.09 8.50
C HIS A 207 24.01 19.34 8.66
N ASP A 208 22.89 20.07 8.60
CA ASP A 208 21.55 19.49 8.69
C ASP A 208 21.22 18.58 7.49
N GLU A 209 21.66 18.95 6.28
CA GLU A 209 21.51 18.11 5.08
C GLU A 209 22.36 16.84 5.14
N LEU A 210 23.58 16.91 5.68
CA LEU A 210 24.44 15.74 5.93
C LEU A 210 23.83 14.82 7.00
N TRP A 211 23.23 15.37 8.05
CA TRP A 211 22.47 14.58 9.03
C TRP A 211 21.29 13.85 8.40
N ASN A 212 20.57 14.50 7.48
CA ASN A 212 19.49 13.84 6.73
C ASN A 212 20.02 12.70 5.84
N CYS A 213 21.25 12.79 5.33
CA CYS A 213 21.86 11.70 4.55
C CYS A 213 22.10 10.44 5.41
N LEU A 214 22.32 10.60 6.73
CA LEU A 214 22.53 9.48 7.66
C LEU A 214 21.28 8.58 7.82
N GLU A 215 20.09 9.08 7.46
CA GLU A 215 18.83 8.31 7.48
C GLU A 215 18.77 7.21 6.40
N THR A 216 19.68 7.25 5.43
CA THR A 216 19.73 6.25 4.35
C THR A 216 20.17 4.89 4.87
N THR A 217 19.54 3.82 4.37
CA THR A 217 19.84 2.45 4.81
C THR A 217 20.87 1.74 3.94
N CYS A 218 21.28 2.33 2.82
CA CYS A 218 22.18 1.74 1.83
C CYS A 218 23.34 2.68 1.50
N LEU A 219 24.56 2.14 1.48
CA LEU A 219 25.80 2.90 1.23
C LEU A 219 25.78 3.61 -0.13
N VAL A 220 25.26 2.95 -1.17
CA VAL A 220 25.19 3.53 -2.53
C VAL A 220 24.33 4.80 -2.54
N ASN A 221 23.23 4.81 -1.79
CA ASN A 221 22.37 5.98 -1.68
C ASN A 221 23.02 7.08 -0.84
N LEU A 222 23.71 6.73 0.24
CA LEU A 222 24.50 7.67 1.04
C LEU A 222 25.55 8.37 0.18
N GLU A 223 26.39 7.61 -0.51
CA GLU A 223 27.45 8.15 -1.36
C GLU A 223 26.90 9.09 -2.43
N LYS A 224 25.79 8.71 -3.07
CA LYS A 224 25.13 9.53 -4.08
C LYS A 224 24.61 10.84 -3.49
N GLN A 225 23.97 10.81 -2.32
CA GLN A 225 23.46 12.01 -1.66
C GLN A 225 24.58 12.94 -1.21
N VAL A 226 25.63 12.40 -0.59
CA VAL A 226 26.80 13.17 -0.12
C VAL A 226 27.54 13.81 -1.29
N ARG A 227 27.74 13.07 -2.40
CA ARG A 227 28.40 13.61 -3.62
C ARG A 227 27.56 14.65 -4.35
N ASN A 228 26.23 14.59 -4.24
CA ASN A 228 25.35 15.62 -4.79
C ASN A 228 25.33 16.88 -3.93
N LEU A 229 25.48 16.73 -2.61
CA LEU A 229 25.48 17.83 -1.65
C LEU A 229 26.82 18.58 -1.64
N ILE A 230 27.93 17.85 -1.76
CA ILE A 230 29.28 18.39 -1.67
C ILE A 230 29.90 18.46 -3.06
N ASN A 231 30.02 19.68 -3.61
CA ASN A 231 30.66 19.92 -4.90
C ASN A 231 32.17 19.59 -4.91
N ASP A 232 32.83 19.57 -3.74
CA ASP A 232 34.25 19.22 -3.60
C ASP A 232 34.44 17.71 -3.44
N VAL A 233 34.91 17.07 -4.52
CA VAL A 233 35.13 15.63 -4.60
C VAL A 233 36.13 15.12 -3.55
N ALA A 234 37.17 15.90 -3.21
CA ALA A 234 38.16 15.47 -2.21
C ALA A 234 37.54 15.42 -0.82
N ARG A 235 36.74 16.42 -0.45
CA ARG A 235 36.04 16.50 0.82
C ARG A 235 34.95 15.44 0.96
N ALA A 236 34.18 15.20 -0.10
CA ALA A 236 33.21 14.12 -0.13
C ALA A 236 33.88 12.76 0.11
N ASN A 237 35.04 12.51 -0.52
CA ASN A 237 35.81 11.28 -0.31
C ASN A 237 36.41 11.19 1.11
N MET A 238 36.77 12.30 1.75
CA MET A 238 37.21 12.29 3.15
C MET A 238 36.07 11.91 4.11
N LEU A 239 34.86 12.44 3.91
CA LEU A 239 33.68 12.09 4.71
C LEU A 239 33.21 10.65 4.48
N LEU A 240 33.43 10.10 3.28
CA LEU A 240 33.10 8.72 2.93
C LEU A 240 34.28 7.76 3.14
N SER A 241 35.41 8.24 3.68
CA SER A 241 36.59 7.40 3.88
C SER A 241 36.37 6.39 5.02
N PRO A 242 36.90 5.15 4.89
CA PRO A 242 36.90 4.18 5.97
C PRO A 242 37.60 4.76 7.21
N GLY A 243 36.87 4.89 8.33
CA GLY A 243 37.38 5.46 9.58
C GLY A 243 37.00 6.93 9.83
N SER A 244 36.31 7.59 8.90
CA SER A 244 35.73 8.91 9.17
C SER A 244 34.63 8.83 10.24
N HIS A 245 34.51 9.89 11.06
CA HIS A 245 33.44 9.98 12.06
C HIS A 245 32.05 9.97 11.42
N PHE A 246 31.91 10.52 10.21
CA PHE A 246 30.65 10.56 9.47
C PHE A 246 30.22 9.17 8.99
N LEU A 247 31.10 8.41 8.33
CA LEU A 247 30.78 7.05 7.89
C LEU A 247 30.52 6.12 9.09
N ARG A 248 31.28 6.26 10.18
CA ARG A 248 31.04 5.48 11.41
C ARG A 248 29.70 5.81 12.06
N ALA A 249 29.29 7.08 12.06
CA ALA A 249 27.97 7.48 12.53
C ALA A 249 26.88 6.85 11.65
N TRP A 250 27.06 6.87 10.32
CA TRP A 250 26.14 6.21 9.39
C TRP A 250 26.06 4.70 9.60
N GLU A 251 27.19 4.01 9.78
CA GLU A 251 27.22 2.56 10.01
C GLU A 251 26.38 2.16 11.23
N ILE A 252 26.54 2.87 12.35
CA ILE A 252 25.78 2.63 13.58
C ILE A 252 24.29 2.93 13.36
N ILE A 253 23.95 4.11 12.84
CA ILE A 253 22.54 4.51 12.62
C ILE A 253 21.85 3.53 11.65
N SER A 254 22.52 3.19 10.55
CA SER A 254 21.96 2.30 9.52
C SER A 254 21.84 0.85 9.98
N GLU A 255 22.84 0.29 10.68
CA GLU A 255 22.76 -1.06 11.28
C GLU A 255 21.56 -1.18 12.21
N HIS A 256 21.38 -0.20 13.07
CA HIS A 256 20.29 -0.23 13.99
C HIS A 256 18.91 0.01 13.33
N LYS A 257 18.81 0.92 12.35
CA LYS A 257 17.58 1.10 11.58
C LYS A 257 17.19 -0.21 10.88
N ARG A 258 18.17 -0.93 10.32
CA ARG A 258 17.98 -2.28 9.76
C ARG A 258 17.49 -3.28 10.81
N LYS A 259 18.04 -3.26 12.02
CA LYS A 259 17.58 -4.08 13.16
C LYS A 259 16.10 -3.81 13.49
N PHE A 260 15.69 -2.55 13.63
CA PHE A 260 14.30 -2.19 13.91
C PHE A 260 13.34 -2.58 12.78
N LEU A 261 13.73 -2.36 11.53
CA LEU A 261 12.94 -2.80 10.38
C LEU A 261 12.74 -4.32 10.40
N SER A 262 13.79 -5.09 10.68
CA SER A 262 13.73 -6.56 10.78
C SER A 262 12.82 -7.02 11.94
N ILE A 263 12.95 -6.39 13.11
CA ILE A 263 12.09 -6.68 14.27
C ILE A 263 10.62 -6.38 13.96
N ALA A 264 10.33 -5.22 13.34
CA ALA A 264 8.98 -4.83 12.99
C ALA A 264 8.34 -5.86 12.04
N VAL A 265 9.04 -6.21 10.97
CA VAL A 265 8.57 -7.21 9.99
C VAL A 265 8.34 -8.57 10.66
N SER A 266 9.33 -9.08 11.40
CA SER A 266 9.24 -10.38 12.07
C SER A 266 8.07 -10.43 13.06
N SER A 267 7.89 -9.35 13.83
CA SER A 267 6.79 -9.25 14.80
C SER A 267 5.42 -9.16 14.12
N TYR A 268 5.29 -8.42 13.02
CA TYR A 268 4.04 -8.43 12.24
C TYR A 268 3.71 -9.82 11.68
N PHE A 269 4.71 -10.57 11.19
CA PHE A 269 4.49 -11.94 10.73
C PHE A 269 4.07 -12.87 11.86
N GLN A 270 4.69 -12.78 13.04
CA GLN A 270 4.30 -13.57 14.23
C GLN A 270 2.89 -13.24 14.71
N PHE A 271 2.51 -11.96 14.67
CA PHE A 271 1.14 -11.53 14.92
C PHE A 271 0.14 -12.17 13.95
N ILE A 272 0.42 -12.11 12.65
CA ILE A 272 -0.41 -12.71 11.60
C ILE A 272 -0.51 -14.23 11.77
N HIS A 273 0.60 -14.90 12.06
CA HIS A 273 0.64 -16.34 12.31
C HIS A 273 -0.25 -16.74 13.50
N SER A 274 -0.14 -16.00 14.61
CA SER A 274 -0.96 -16.22 15.82
C SER A 274 -2.46 -15.98 15.57
N MET A 275 -2.83 -15.19 14.56
CA MET A 275 -4.21 -14.89 14.19
C MET A 275 -4.78 -15.85 13.13
N SER A 276 -3.96 -16.74 12.56
CA SER A 276 -4.34 -17.61 11.44
C SER A 276 -5.31 -18.75 11.80
N GLY A 277 -5.79 -18.85 13.05
CA GLY A 277 -6.55 -19.98 13.57
C GLY A 277 -8.01 -20.13 13.09
N ASP A 278 -8.62 -19.11 12.50
CA ASP A 278 -9.88 -19.17 11.72
C ASP A 278 -10.20 -17.75 11.23
N CYS A 279 -9.66 -17.36 10.07
CA CYS A 279 -9.71 -15.98 9.58
C CYS A 279 -11.16 -15.45 9.42
N ASP A 280 -12.12 -16.34 9.15
CA ASP A 280 -13.51 -15.96 8.89
C ASP A 280 -14.31 -15.64 10.16
N SER A 281 -13.94 -16.24 11.30
CA SER A 281 -14.64 -16.08 12.60
C SER A 281 -14.08 -14.94 13.47
N LEU A 282 -13.05 -14.24 13.01
CA LEU A 282 -12.41 -13.17 13.79
C LEU A 282 -13.34 -11.95 13.98
N PRO A 283 -13.37 -11.32 15.17
CA PRO A 283 -14.03 -10.04 15.39
C PRO A 283 -13.54 -8.98 14.40
N TYR A 284 -14.43 -8.07 13.98
CA TYR A 284 -14.12 -7.01 13.00
C TYR A 284 -12.84 -6.21 13.34
N SER A 285 -12.65 -5.84 14.62
CA SER A 285 -11.47 -5.13 15.08
C SER A 285 -10.15 -5.88 14.82
N ARG A 286 -10.15 -7.22 14.90
CA ARG A 286 -8.94 -8.03 14.62
C ARG A 286 -8.67 -8.17 13.13
N LYS A 287 -9.73 -8.18 12.30
CA LYS A 287 -9.57 -8.14 10.84
C LYS A 287 -8.87 -6.85 10.42
N GLU A 288 -9.34 -5.70 10.93
CA GLU A 288 -8.71 -4.40 10.67
C GLU A 288 -7.23 -4.34 11.06
N GLU A 289 -6.87 -4.88 12.23
CA GLU A 289 -5.46 -4.96 12.67
C GLU A 289 -4.62 -5.86 11.76
N THR A 290 -5.19 -6.97 11.28
CA THR A 290 -4.53 -7.90 10.36
C THR A 290 -4.33 -7.27 8.98
N THR A 291 -5.35 -6.59 8.43
CA THR A 291 -5.24 -5.84 7.18
C THR A 291 -4.16 -4.76 7.30
N LEU A 292 -4.15 -4.00 8.41
CA LEU A 292 -3.13 -2.98 8.65
C LEU A 292 -1.72 -3.61 8.69
N ALA A 293 -1.53 -4.73 9.39
CA ALA A 293 -0.25 -5.42 9.44
C ALA A 293 0.23 -5.85 8.03
N THR A 294 -0.66 -6.41 7.19
CA THR A 294 -0.29 -6.79 5.81
C THR A 294 0.08 -5.57 4.96
N LEU A 295 -0.63 -4.45 5.09
CA LEU A 295 -0.31 -3.19 4.40
C LEU A 295 1.03 -2.61 4.86
N ARG A 296 1.36 -2.69 6.15
CA ARG A 296 2.66 -2.26 6.69
C ARG A 296 3.80 -3.13 6.17
N ILE A 297 3.64 -4.45 6.13
CA ILE A 297 4.64 -5.34 5.52
C ILE A 297 4.84 -5.00 4.03
N LEU A 298 3.76 -4.78 3.28
CA LEU A 298 3.86 -4.37 1.86
C LEU A 298 4.58 -3.02 1.71
N GLU A 299 4.29 -2.06 2.58
CA GLU A 299 4.95 -0.76 2.59
C GLU A 299 6.46 -0.90 2.86
N LEU A 300 6.83 -1.70 3.86
CA LEU A 300 8.23 -1.98 4.22
C LEU A 300 8.97 -2.72 3.11
N LEU A 301 8.32 -3.68 2.45
CA LEU A 301 8.87 -4.37 1.27
C LEU A 301 9.19 -3.39 0.14
N VAL A 302 8.26 -2.46 -0.15
CA VAL A 302 8.44 -1.50 -1.25
C VAL A 302 9.52 -0.47 -0.92
N LYS A 303 9.60 0.00 0.33
CA LYS A 303 10.57 1.04 0.75
C LYS A 303 11.97 0.50 1.03
N HIS A 304 12.07 -0.69 1.64
CA HIS A 304 13.30 -1.24 2.21
C HIS A 304 13.56 -2.69 1.77
N GLY A 305 13.02 -3.09 0.62
CA GLY A 305 13.13 -4.45 0.09
C GLY A 305 14.56 -4.86 -0.33
N ASP A 306 15.53 -3.96 -0.33
CA ASP A 306 16.95 -4.29 -0.48
C ASP A 306 17.52 -4.99 0.76
N ILE A 307 16.99 -4.68 1.95
CA ILE A 307 17.45 -5.23 3.23
C ILE A 307 16.53 -6.33 3.74
N LEU A 308 15.21 -6.14 3.57
CA LEU A 308 14.21 -6.94 4.25
C LEU A 308 13.75 -8.17 3.46
N ILE A 309 14.25 -8.36 2.23
CA ILE A 309 13.70 -9.37 1.32
C ILE A 309 13.77 -10.79 1.87
N ASP A 310 14.87 -11.16 2.53
CA ASP A 310 15.05 -12.51 3.06
C ASP A 310 14.08 -12.76 4.22
N VAL A 311 14.05 -11.83 5.18
CA VAL A 311 13.12 -11.87 6.33
C VAL A 311 11.66 -11.89 5.86
N ILE A 312 11.32 -11.13 4.83
CA ILE A 312 9.98 -11.08 4.27
C ILE A 312 9.64 -12.38 3.53
N ASN A 313 10.55 -12.93 2.72
CA ASN A 313 10.31 -14.19 2.01
C ASN A 313 10.09 -15.35 2.99
N ASP A 314 10.88 -15.42 4.06
CA ASP A 314 10.73 -16.40 5.13
C ASP A 314 9.37 -16.25 5.83
N GLY A 315 9.01 -15.02 6.22
CA GLY A 315 7.70 -14.71 6.82
C GLY A 315 6.52 -15.02 5.90
N LEU A 316 6.64 -14.70 4.61
CA LEU A 316 5.61 -15.02 3.62
C LEU A 316 5.44 -16.54 3.53
N SER A 317 6.52 -17.32 3.49
CA SER A 317 6.47 -18.79 3.34
C SER A 317 5.67 -19.49 4.46
N THR A 318 5.71 -18.95 5.67
CA THR A 318 5.08 -19.53 6.88
C THR A 318 3.66 -19.04 7.13
N THR A 319 3.24 -17.93 6.53
CA THR A 319 1.90 -17.37 6.72
C THR A 319 0.83 -18.02 5.83
N ASN A 320 -0.40 -18.00 6.34
CA ASN A 320 -1.57 -18.39 5.57
C ASN A 320 -1.82 -17.40 4.42
N VAL A 321 -1.88 -17.95 3.21
CA VAL A 321 -2.04 -17.22 1.96
C VAL A 321 -3.37 -16.44 1.90
N HIS A 322 -4.42 -16.92 2.58
CA HIS A 322 -5.75 -16.31 2.53
C HIS A 322 -5.81 -14.91 3.14
N ILE A 323 -4.91 -14.59 4.08
CA ILE A 323 -4.84 -13.28 4.74
C ILE A 323 -4.46 -12.18 3.72
N TRP A 324 -3.65 -12.54 2.72
CA TRP A 324 -3.18 -11.63 1.69
C TRP A 324 -4.24 -11.32 0.62
N LYS A 325 -5.40 -12.01 0.62
CA LYS A 325 -6.52 -11.75 -0.31
C LYS A 325 -7.10 -10.35 -0.15
N GLU A 326 -7.14 -9.83 1.08
CA GLU A 326 -7.77 -8.53 1.39
C GLU A 326 -7.06 -7.35 0.71
N ILE A 327 -5.75 -7.49 0.47
CA ILE A 327 -4.91 -6.42 -0.09
C ILE A 327 -4.50 -6.69 -1.55
N LEU A 328 -5.23 -7.56 -2.27
CA LEU A 328 -4.90 -7.92 -3.65
C LEU A 328 -4.73 -6.72 -4.57
N ARG A 329 -5.61 -5.71 -4.47
CA ARG A 329 -5.52 -4.49 -5.30
C ARG A 329 -4.19 -3.77 -5.07
N GLN A 330 -3.75 -3.68 -3.83
CA GLN A 330 -2.50 -3.05 -3.44
C GLN A 330 -1.29 -3.87 -3.91
N LEU A 331 -1.37 -5.22 -3.87
CA LEU A 331 -0.32 -6.09 -4.41
C LEU A 331 -0.14 -5.91 -5.92
N PHE A 332 -1.24 -5.94 -6.69
CA PHE A 332 -1.19 -5.74 -8.15
C PHE A 332 -0.68 -4.34 -8.52
N ALA A 333 -1.08 -3.29 -7.79
CA ALA A 333 -0.61 -1.93 -8.01
C ALA A 333 0.92 -1.76 -7.82
N ARG A 334 1.60 -2.71 -7.16
CA ARG A 334 3.05 -2.68 -6.94
C ARG A 334 3.83 -3.60 -7.88
N LEU A 335 3.18 -4.28 -8.83
CA LEU A 335 3.87 -5.07 -9.86
C LEU A 335 4.66 -4.21 -10.88
N SER A 336 4.43 -2.89 -10.95
CA SER A 336 5.25 -1.98 -11.77
C SER A 336 6.59 -1.58 -11.13
N HIS A 337 6.85 -1.99 -9.88
CA HIS A 337 8.00 -1.55 -9.11
C HIS A 337 9.34 -1.78 -9.84
N PRO A 338 10.29 -0.82 -9.85
CA PRO A 338 11.53 -0.92 -10.64
C PRO A 338 12.45 -2.07 -10.21
N SER A 339 12.48 -2.42 -8.92
CA SER A 339 13.30 -3.54 -8.43
C SER A 339 12.73 -4.90 -8.85
N ASN A 340 13.54 -5.66 -9.61
CA ASN A 340 13.21 -7.03 -10.03
C ASN A 340 12.99 -7.98 -8.86
N HIS A 341 13.76 -7.82 -7.77
CA HIS A 341 13.68 -8.66 -6.59
C HIS A 341 12.34 -8.50 -5.87
N ILE A 342 11.88 -7.25 -5.70
CA ILE A 342 10.57 -6.94 -5.10
C ILE A 342 9.44 -7.50 -5.97
N ARG A 343 9.51 -7.32 -7.30
CA ARG A 343 8.51 -7.90 -8.22
C ARG A 343 8.47 -9.42 -8.12
N LYS A 344 9.61 -10.09 -8.03
CA LYS A 344 9.69 -11.54 -7.85
C LYS A 344 9.00 -12.00 -6.57
N THR A 345 9.27 -11.36 -5.43
CA THR A 345 8.58 -11.65 -4.16
C THR A 345 7.06 -11.46 -4.27
N LEU A 346 6.60 -10.37 -4.90
CA LEU A 346 5.17 -10.12 -5.13
C LEU A 346 4.54 -11.17 -6.05
N VAL A 347 5.20 -11.54 -7.15
CA VAL A 347 4.73 -12.57 -8.08
C VAL A 347 4.67 -13.95 -7.40
N ASP A 348 5.64 -14.29 -6.56
CA ASP A 348 5.63 -15.57 -5.85
C ASP A 348 4.52 -15.62 -4.79
N LEU A 349 4.27 -14.52 -4.07
CA LEU A 349 3.10 -14.40 -3.19
C LEU A 349 1.78 -14.54 -3.95
N ILE A 350 1.57 -13.75 -5.01
CA ILE A 350 0.34 -13.79 -5.80
C ILE A 350 0.17 -15.16 -6.45
N SER A 351 1.25 -15.81 -6.88
CA SER A 351 1.21 -17.17 -7.42
C SER A 351 0.70 -18.19 -6.41
N ARG A 352 1.03 -18.04 -5.12
CA ARG A 352 0.45 -18.89 -4.06
C ARG A 352 -1.05 -18.60 -3.91
N ILE A 353 -1.47 -17.35 -4.02
CA ILE A 353 -2.89 -16.98 -4.03
C ILE A 353 -3.61 -17.57 -5.26
N CYS A 354 -2.99 -17.56 -6.44
CA CYS A 354 -3.53 -18.21 -7.65
C CYS A 354 -3.79 -19.70 -7.45
N THR A 355 -3.05 -20.36 -6.55
CA THR A 355 -3.24 -21.78 -6.24
C THR A 355 -4.30 -21.97 -5.13
N ALA A 356 -4.32 -21.11 -4.12
CA ALA A 356 -5.23 -21.25 -2.97
C ALA A 356 -6.64 -20.68 -3.20
N ALA A 357 -6.76 -19.57 -3.93
CA ALA A 357 -8.02 -18.85 -4.20
C ALA A 357 -8.02 -18.29 -5.64
N PRO A 358 -8.03 -19.17 -6.66
CA PRO A 358 -7.92 -18.76 -8.06
C PRO A 358 -9.04 -17.80 -8.50
N HIS A 359 -10.27 -17.99 -8.01
CA HIS A 359 -11.43 -17.15 -8.35
C HIS A 359 -11.25 -15.68 -7.97
N ALA A 360 -10.50 -15.39 -6.91
CA ALA A 360 -10.28 -14.03 -6.42
C ALA A 360 -9.29 -13.23 -7.28
N VAL A 361 -8.44 -13.91 -8.07
CA VAL A 361 -7.34 -13.28 -8.81
C VAL A 361 -7.44 -13.44 -10.33
N VAL A 362 -8.18 -14.44 -10.82
CA VAL A 362 -8.20 -14.81 -12.25
C VAL A 362 -8.52 -13.63 -13.18
N PHE A 363 -9.50 -12.78 -12.83
CA PHE A 363 -9.87 -11.62 -13.65
C PHE A 363 -8.74 -10.59 -13.75
N GLN A 364 -8.06 -10.30 -12.63
CA GLN A 364 -6.95 -9.34 -12.59
C GLN A 364 -5.74 -9.86 -13.38
N VAL A 365 -5.42 -11.14 -13.22
CA VAL A 365 -4.30 -11.78 -13.93
C VAL A 365 -4.54 -11.80 -15.44
N VAL A 366 -5.73 -12.23 -15.88
CA VAL A 366 -6.09 -12.31 -17.30
C VAL A 366 -6.16 -10.91 -17.94
N SER A 367 -6.81 -9.95 -17.29
CA SER A 367 -6.91 -8.58 -17.80
C SER A 367 -5.54 -7.90 -17.86
N GLY A 368 -4.70 -8.10 -16.83
CA GLY A 368 -3.34 -7.55 -16.82
C GLY A 368 -2.43 -8.13 -17.90
N ALA A 369 -2.59 -9.42 -18.25
CA ALA A 369 -1.87 -10.04 -19.35
C ALA A 369 -2.36 -9.56 -20.74
N ALA A 370 -3.66 -9.27 -20.88
CA ALA A 370 -4.28 -8.82 -22.14
C ALA A 370 -4.06 -7.33 -22.47
N SER A 371 -3.52 -6.53 -21.54
CA SER A 371 -3.41 -5.06 -21.64
C SER A 371 -2.57 -4.50 -22.82
N SER A 372 -2.01 -5.36 -23.69
CA SER A 372 -1.22 -4.99 -24.87
C SER A 372 -2.05 -4.72 -26.13
N THR A 373 -3.30 -5.19 -26.23
CA THR A 373 -4.04 -5.18 -27.51
C THR A 373 -4.85 -3.93 -27.84
N SER A 374 -4.99 -2.95 -26.92
CA SER A 374 -6.00 -1.89 -27.07
C SER A 374 -5.48 -0.44 -27.12
N THR A 375 -4.17 -0.19 -27.17
CA THR A 375 -3.65 1.19 -27.11
C THR A 375 -2.44 1.44 -28.03
N GLU A 376 -2.63 1.26 -29.34
CA GLU A 376 -1.70 1.78 -30.37
C GLU A 376 -2.10 3.17 -30.90
N ILE A 377 -3.03 3.87 -30.23
CA ILE A 377 -3.53 5.19 -30.69
C ILE A 377 -3.07 6.26 -29.69
N GLY A 378 -1.80 6.65 -29.78
CA GLY A 378 -1.25 7.77 -29.01
C GLY A 378 0.20 7.58 -28.59
N GLU A 379 1.08 7.19 -29.51
CA GLU A 379 2.52 7.35 -29.31
C GLU A 379 2.83 8.85 -29.38
N ASP A 380 3.11 9.46 -28.22
CA ASP A 380 3.85 10.71 -28.03
C ASP A 380 3.85 11.16 -26.55
N LEU A 381 3.19 10.42 -25.64
CA LEU A 381 3.26 10.67 -24.19
C LEU A 381 3.81 9.44 -23.44
N GLU A 382 5.07 9.59 -23.02
CA GLU A 382 5.73 8.95 -21.87
C GLU A 382 6.27 7.51 -22.03
N GLU A 383 7.54 7.39 -22.44
CA GLU A 383 8.34 6.14 -22.43
C GLU A 383 8.30 5.41 -21.07
N GLN A 384 8.23 6.14 -19.95
CA GLN A 384 8.16 5.57 -18.60
C GLN A 384 6.83 4.86 -18.31
N GLN A 385 5.69 5.39 -18.78
CA GLN A 385 4.39 4.73 -18.63
C GLN A 385 4.33 3.42 -19.42
N ASN A 386 5.08 3.34 -20.52
CA ASN A 386 5.18 2.13 -21.32
C ASN A 386 6.00 1.05 -20.59
N ASP A 387 7.11 1.42 -19.95
CA ASP A 387 7.93 0.46 -19.17
C ASP A 387 7.17 -0.11 -17.96
N ASP A 388 6.47 0.72 -17.20
CA ASP A 388 5.66 0.26 -16.07
C ASP A 388 4.53 -0.69 -16.49
N ARG A 389 3.83 -0.39 -17.58
CA ARG A 389 2.82 -1.30 -18.17
C ARG A 389 3.44 -2.61 -18.63
N ASN A 390 4.60 -2.57 -19.27
CA ASN A 390 5.30 -3.77 -19.72
C ASN A 390 5.73 -4.66 -18.56
N ARG A 391 6.21 -4.07 -17.45
CA ARG A 391 6.55 -4.81 -16.22
C ARG A 391 5.34 -5.51 -15.63
N VAL A 392 4.22 -4.81 -15.51
CA VAL A 392 2.96 -5.38 -14.98
C VAL A 392 2.48 -6.51 -15.87
N ARG A 393 2.45 -6.30 -17.20
CA ARG A 393 2.07 -7.32 -18.17
C ARG A 393 2.92 -8.57 -18.05
N ALA A 394 4.26 -8.44 -18.04
CA ALA A 394 5.16 -9.57 -17.92
C ALA A 394 4.93 -10.36 -16.62
N CYS A 395 4.65 -9.67 -15.50
CA CYS A 395 4.29 -10.31 -14.24
C CYS A 395 2.95 -11.06 -14.35
N CYS A 396 1.93 -10.46 -14.97
CA CYS A 396 0.62 -11.07 -15.17
C CYS A 396 0.66 -12.27 -16.13
N GLU A 397 1.46 -12.22 -17.21
CA GLU A 397 1.71 -13.37 -18.11
C GLU A 397 2.35 -14.54 -17.36
N GLN A 398 3.32 -14.25 -16.49
CA GLN A 398 3.94 -15.25 -15.63
C GLN A 398 2.92 -15.87 -14.65
N LEU A 399 2.09 -15.03 -14.00
CA LEU A 399 1.03 -15.48 -13.10
C LEU A 399 -0.03 -16.32 -13.83
N GLN A 400 -0.44 -15.90 -15.03
CA GLN A 400 -1.40 -16.62 -15.86
C GLN A 400 -0.86 -18.01 -16.24
N THR A 401 0.42 -18.08 -16.61
CA THR A 401 1.09 -19.34 -16.94
C THR A 401 1.12 -20.30 -15.74
N LYS A 402 1.52 -19.80 -14.56
CA LYS A 402 1.51 -20.61 -13.32
C LYS A 402 0.08 -21.04 -12.94
N MET A 403 -0.89 -20.14 -13.08
CA MET A 403 -2.29 -20.44 -12.78
C MET A 403 -2.90 -21.47 -13.74
N ALA A 404 -2.54 -21.43 -15.02
CA ALA A 404 -2.99 -22.38 -16.03
C ALA A 404 -2.46 -23.81 -15.80
N GLN A 405 -1.34 -23.97 -15.08
CA GLN A 405 -0.83 -25.28 -14.69
C GLN A 405 -1.76 -25.96 -13.67
N SER A 406 -2.32 -25.20 -12.73
CA SER A 406 -3.22 -25.72 -11.69
C SER A 406 -4.69 -25.73 -12.14
N TYR A 407 -5.14 -24.71 -12.89
CA TYR A 407 -6.54 -24.49 -13.26
C TYR A 407 -6.71 -24.12 -14.75
N PRO A 408 -6.36 -25.02 -15.69
CA PRO A 408 -6.34 -24.72 -17.12
C PRO A 408 -7.71 -24.31 -17.69
N SER A 409 -8.78 -25.02 -17.29
CA SER A 409 -10.15 -24.74 -17.76
C SER A 409 -10.66 -23.38 -17.29
N LEU A 410 -10.39 -23.02 -16.03
CA LEU A 410 -10.77 -21.74 -15.46
C LEU A 410 -10.07 -20.58 -16.18
N VAL A 411 -8.75 -20.66 -16.36
CA VAL A 411 -7.99 -19.61 -17.06
C VAL A 411 -8.47 -19.47 -18.50
N ARG A 412 -8.64 -20.59 -19.22
CA ARG A 412 -9.15 -20.59 -20.60
C ARG A 412 -10.53 -19.93 -20.70
N ASP A 413 -11.49 -20.35 -19.87
CA ASP A 413 -12.85 -19.83 -19.91
C ASP A 413 -12.89 -18.33 -19.56
N VAL A 414 -12.16 -17.91 -18.52
CA VAL A 414 -12.09 -16.48 -18.13
C VAL A 414 -11.37 -15.65 -19.19
N SER A 415 -10.30 -16.14 -19.83
CA SER A 415 -9.64 -15.43 -20.92
C SER A 415 -10.56 -15.20 -22.12
N LEU A 416 -11.32 -16.23 -22.53
CA LEU A 416 -12.30 -16.09 -23.61
C LEU A 416 -13.43 -15.12 -23.21
N PHE A 417 -13.91 -15.21 -21.97
CA PHE A 417 -14.95 -14.35 -21.45
C PHE A 417 -14.52 -12.88 -21.37
N VAL A 418 -13.34 -12.58 -20.84
CA VAL A 418 -12.80 -11.21 -20.77
C VAL A 418 -12.57 -10.64 -22.16
N ALA A 419 -11.97 -11.40 -23.08
CA ALA A 419 -11.76 -10.96 -24.47
C ALA A 419 -13.09 -10.63 -25.17
N GLU A 420 -14.13 -11.43 -24.92
CA GLU A 420 -15.45 -11.16 -25.49
C GLU A 420 -16.12 -9.95 -24.84
N LEU A 421 -16.03 -9.78 -23.52
CA LEU A 421 -16.52 -8.58 -22.82
C LEU A 421 -15.84 -7.30 -23.33
N GLU A 422 -14.52 -7.33 -23.55
CA GLU A 422 -13.77 -6.22 -24.14
C GLU A 422 -14.25 -5.93 -25.58
N ARG A 423 -14.50 -6.97 -26.38
CA ARG A 423 -15.00 -6.81 -27.76
C ARG A 423 -16.36 -6.12 -27.79
N ILE A 424 -17.28 -6.52 -26.90
CA ILE A 424 -18.65 -5.97 -26.86
C ILE A 424 -18.75 -4.68 -26.06
N ASN A 425 -17.72 -4.28 -25.30
CA ASN A 425 -17.73 -3.03 -24.52
C ASN A 425 -18.03 -1.81 -25.41
N LEU A 426 -17.44 -1.79 -26.62
CA LEU A 426 -17.74 -0.81 -27.67
C LEU A 426 -18.22 -1.54 -28.94
N LEU A 427 -19.45 -1.28 -29.36
CA LEU A 427 -19.95 -1.73 -30.66
C LEU A 427 -19.30 -0.93 -31.79
N ASN A 428 -19.35 -1.42 -33.03
CA ASN A 428 -18.70 -0.77 -34.16
C ASN A 428 -19.15 0.68 -34.38
N GLU A 429 -20.45 0.98 -34.25
CA GLU A 429 -20.97 2.36 -34.31
C GLU A 429 -20.29 3.27 -33.27
N GLU A 430 -20.05 2.76 -32.06
CA GLU A 430 -19.44 3.50 -30.95
C GLU A 430 -17.93 3.67 -31.18
N LYS A 431 -17.24 2.61 -31.64
CA LYS A 431 -15.82 2.66 -32.04
C LYS A 431 -15.58 3.71 -33.11
N TRP A 432 -16.38 3.69 -34.18
CA TRP A 432 -16.28 4.66 -35.27
C TRP A 432 -16.64 6.08 -34.81
N SER A 433 -17.62 6.24 -33.92
CA SER A 433 -17.93 7.56 -33.33
C SER A 433 -16.74 8.14 -32.55
N VAL A 434 -16.05 7.31 -31.75
CA VAL A 434 -14.85 7.73 -31.01
C VAL A 434 -13.72 8.08 -31.97
N VAL A 435 -13.39 7.19 -32.92
CA VAL A 435 -12.31 7.42 -33.90
C VAL A 435 -12.55 8.69 -34.70
N LEU A 436 -13.74 8.86 -35.26
CA LEU A 436 -14.07 10.03 -36.06
C LEU A 436 -14.08 11.32 -35.22
N GLY A 437 -14.57 11.26 -33.97
CA GLY A 437 -14.53 12.40 -33.04
C GLY A 437 -13.10 12.82 -32.67
N THR A 438 -12.20 11.85 -32.39
CA THR A 438 -10.78 12.14 -32.14
C THR A 438 -10.12 12.75 -33.38
N MET A 439 -10.38 12.21 -34.56
CA MET A 439 -9.85 12.74 -35.82
C MET A 439 -10.41 14.13 -36.14
N GLU A 440 -11.66 14.44 -35.81
CA GLU A 440 -12.22 15.79 -35.94
C GLU A 440 -11.45 16.78 -35.08
N HIS A 441 -11.22 16.45 -33.81
CA HIS A 441 -10.47 17.31 -32.90
C HIS A 441 -9.04 17.54 -33.38
N GLU A 442 -8.37 16.48 -33.84
CA GLU A 442 -7.03 16.59 -34.40
C GLU A 442 -7.00 17.40 -35.71
N MET A 443 -7.98 17.20 -36.59
CA MET A 443 -8.11 17.97 -37.83
C MET A 443 -8.35 19.45 -37.53
N GLU A 444 -9.20 19.79 -36.56
CA GLU A 444 -9.43 21.19 -36.15
C GLU A 444 -8.17 21.84 -35.56
N LYS A 445 -7.39 21.09 -34.76
CA LYS A 445 -6.08 21.54 -34.27
C LYS A 445 -5.11 21.81 -35.43
N ARG A 446 -5.02 20.89 -36.39
CA ARG A 446 -4.17 21.03 -37.59
C ARG A 446 -4.64 22.17 -38.48
N LEU A 447 -5.94 22.35 -38.70
CA LEU A 447 -6.48 23.48 -39.46
C LEU A 447 -6.22 24.82 -38.77
N LYS A 448 -6.28 24.89 -37.43
CA LYS A 448 -5.87 26.08 -36.68
C LYS A 448 -4.37 26.36 -36.87
N LEU A 449 -3.52 25.33 -36.84
CA LEU A 449 -2.09 25.48 -37.12
C LEU A 449 -1.84 25.97 -38.55
N ILE A 450 -2.46 25.36 -39.56
CA ILE A 450 -2.38 25.79 -40.96
C ILE A 450 -2.86 27.23 -41.12
N ARG A 451 -3.96 27.65 -40.47
CA ARG A 451 -4.39 29.06 -40.48
C ARG A 451 -3.36 29.99 -39.86
N THR A 452 -2.71 29.55 -38.78
CA THR A 452 -1.68 30.33 -38.09
C THR A 452 -0.38 30.41 -38.89
N GLU A 453 -0.06 29.37 -39.66
CA GLU A 453 1.15 29.21 -40.47
C GLU A 453 0.99 29.84 -41.87
N ASN A 454 -0.18 29.72 -42.51
CA ASN A 454 -0.56 30.47 -43.71
C ASN A 454 -0.64 31.98 -43.43
N ASN A 455 -1.03 32.38 -42.21
CA ASN A 455 -0.96 33.80 -41.80
C ASN A 455 0.48 34.28 -41.57
N LYS A 456 1.48 33.38 -41.48
CA LYS A 456 2.89 33.70 -41.25
C LYS A 456 3.79 33.55 -42.48
N THR A 457 3.34 32.87 -43.54
CA THR A 457 4.15 32.64 -44.75
C THR A 457 3.28 32.42 -45.99
N GLU A 458 3.38 33.33 -46.96
CA GLU A 458 3.14 33.03 -48.38
C GLU A 458 4.23 32.05 -48.84
N MET A 459 3.81 30.92 -49.44
CA MET A 459 4.64 29.83 -50.01
C MET A 459 5.29 28.84 -49.02
N ALA A 460 4.73 27.63 -48.91
CA ALA A 460 5.43 26.37 -49.20
C ALA A 460 4.50 25.15 -49.03
N MET A 461 4.76 24.18 -49.88
CA MET A 461 3.98 22.99 -50.19
C MET A 461 4.52 21.78 -49.39
N HIS A 462 3.62 20.84 -49.05
CA HIS A 462 3.85 19.44 -48.63
C HIS A 462 3.99 19.11 -47.14
N LEU A 463 3.08 18.22 -46.69
CA LEU A 463 3.34 17.22 -45.65
C LEU A 463 2.73 15.88 -46.10
N MET A 464 3.50 14.81 -45.87
CA MET A 464 3.52 13.53 -46.57
C MET A 464 2.26 12.63 -46.38
N PRO A 465 1.71 12.03 -47.45
CA PRO A 465 0.59 11.06 -47.41
C PRO A 465 0.89 9.71 -46.74
N ALA A 466 2.16 9.29 -46.68
CA ALA A 466 2.54 7.89 -46.42
C ALA A 466 2.20 7.34 -45.02
N MET A 467 2.26 8.15 -43.95
CA MET A 467 1.90 7.68 -42.60
C MET A 467 0.38 7.50 -42.41
N LYS A 468 -0.46 8.17 -43.21
CA LYS A 468 -1.92 8.11 -43.05
C LYS A 468 -2.56 6.94 -43.77
N ASP A 469 -2.06 6.57 -44.95
CA ASP A 469 -2.57 5.40 -45.67
C ASP A 469 -2.19 4.09 -44.94
N ASP A 470 -1.06 4.04 -44.21
CA ASP A 470 -0.66 2.88 -43.40
C ASP A 470 -1.56 2.69 -42.15
N ILE A 471 -1.95 3.78 -41.47
CA ILE A 471 -2.86 3.73 -40.31
C ILE A 471 -4.28 3.36 -40.73
N ILE A 472 -4.73 3.83 -41.90
CA ILE A 472 -6.06 3.50 -42.43
C ILE A 472 -6.08 2.07 -42.96
N ALA A 473 -5.05 1.61 -43.68
CA ALA A 473 -4.95 0.22 -44.13
C ALA A 473 -4.88 -0.77 -42.95
N LYS A 474 -4.07 -0.48 -41.91
CA LYS A 474 -4.00 -1.30 -40.69
C LYS A 474 -5.33 -1.34 -39.93
N LYS A 475 -6.14 -0.27 -39.96
CA LYS A 475 -7.49 -0.24 -39.33
C LYS A 475 -8.61 -0.82 -40.19
N THR A 476 -8.50 -0.79 -41.52
CA THR A 476 -9.47 -1.42 -42.43
C THR A 476 -9.40 -2.97 -42.34
N ILE A 477 -8.25 -3.53 -41.96
CA ILE A 477 -8.06 -4.98 -41.73
C ILE A 477 -8.79 -5.49 -40.47
N LEU A 478 -9.26 -4.61 -39.56
CA LEU A 478 -10.08 -4.97 -38.38
C LEU A 478 -11.57 -5.27 -38.71
N LEU A 479 -11.96 -5.25 -39.98
CA LEU A 479 -13.35 -5.40 -40.44
C LEU A 479 -13.66 -6.79 -41.01
N THR A 480 -13.13 -7.87 -40.43
CA THR A 480 -13.75 -9.19 -40.63
C THR A 480 -14.91 -9.29 -39.64
N PRO A 481 -16.18 -9.14 -40.08
CA PRO A 481 -17.31 -9.17 -39.16
C PRO A 481 -17.39 -10.56 -38.51
N LYS A 482 -17.43 -10.59 -37.17
CA LYS A 482 -17.53 -11.80 -36.36
C LYS A 482 -18.92 -12.01 -35.80
N THR A 483 -19.80 -11.00 -35.88
CA THR A 483 -21.18 -11.05 -35.35
C THR A 483 -22.17 -10.40 -36.30
N LYS A 484 -23.44 -10.79 -36.21
CA LYS A 484 -24.54 -10.25 -37.03
C LYS A 484 -24.66 -8.73 -36.96
N ASN A 485 -24.46 -8.14 -35.77
CA ASN A 485 -24.43 -6.68 -35.61
C ASN A 485 -23.22 -6.03 -36.32
N GLU A 486 -22.07 -6.71 -36.37
CA GLU A 486 -20.92 -6.24 -37.14
C GLU A 486 -21.16 -6.36 -38.65
N GLU A 487 -21.81 -7.42 -39.12
CA GLU A 487 -22.24 -7.60 -40.52
C GLU A 487 -23.20 -6.48 -40.94
N GLU A 488 -24.26 -6.23 -40.17
CA GLU A 488 -25.24 -5.16 -40.45
C GLU A 488 -24.58 -3.78 -40.49
N PHE A 489 -23.62 -3.53 -39.59
CA PHE A 489 -22.84 -2.30 -39.60
C PHE A 489 -22.02 -2.16 -40.90
N VAL A 490 -21.31 -3.21 -41.31
CA VAL A 490 -20.51 -3.20 -42.54
C VAL A 490 -21.40 -2.96 -43.76
N THR A 491 -22.53 -3.68 -43.88
CA THR A 491 -23.47 -3.49 -45.00
C THR A 491 -24.03 -2.07 -45.07
N THR A 492 -24.27 -1.44 -43.91
CA THR A 492 -24.90 -0.12 -43.84
C THR A 492 -23.92 1.03 -44.05
N PHE A 493 -22.68 0.91 -43.57
CA PHE A 493 -21.76 2.04 -43.44
C PHE A 493 -20.45 1.90 -44.21
N ALA A 494 -20.08 0.72 -44.71
CA ALA A 494 -18.79 0.53 -45.40
C ALA A 494 -18.67 1.42 -46.64
N GLU A 495 -19.68 1.46 -47.51
CA GLU A 495 -19.67 2.32 -48.70
C GLU A 495 -19.64 3.81 -48.32
N LEU A 496 -20.40 4.21 -47.29
CA LEU A 496 -20.40 5.59 -46.80
C LEU A 496 -19.04 6.03 -46.27
N LEU A 497 -18.33 5.15 -45.55
CA LEU A 497 -16.99 5.41 -45.03
C LEU A 497 -15.94 5.47 -46.16
N THR A 498 -16.03 4.57 -47.14
CA THR A 498 -15.15 4.56 -48.32
C THR A 498 -15.34 5.83 -49.15
N ASN A 499 -16.59 6.22 -49.43
CA ASN A 499 -16.90 7.44 -50.17
C ASN A 499 -16.42 8.69 -49.42
N ALA A 500 -16.64 8.73 -48.09
CA ALA A 500 -16.16 9.85 -47.27
C ALA A 500 -14.63 9.98 -47.31
N HIS A 501 -13.90 8.86 -47.33
CA HIS A 501 -12.45 8.86 -47.43
C HIS A 501 -11.95 9.33 -48.81
N GLU A 502 -12.55 8.84 -49.89
CA GLU A 502 -12.18 9.23 -51.26
C GLU A 502 -12.45 10.72 -51.52
N GLU A 503 -13.63 11.21 -51.14
CA GLU A 503 -13.98 12.63 -51.32
C GLU A 503 -13.15 13.53 -50.38
N SER A 504 -12.76 13.05 -49.19
CA SER A 504 -11.79 13.74 -48.34
C SER A 504 -10.40 13.81 -48.97
N ARG A 505 -9.96 12.76 -49.67
CA ARG A 505 -8.68 12.74 -50.39
C ARG A 505 -8.69 13.74 -51.54
N GLN A 506 -9.77 13.83 -52.30
CA GLN A 506 -9.92 14.79 -53.40
C GLN A 506 -10.07 16.23 -52.90
N SER A 507 -10.92 16.45 -51.89
CA SER A 507 -11.18 17.78 -51.32
C SER A 507 -9.96 18.40 -50.64
N ARG A 508 -9.03 17.60 -50.12
CA ARG A 508 -7.75 18.09 -49.56
C ARG A 508 -6.91 18.89 -50.56
N LEU A 509 -7.00 18.57 -51.85
CA LEU A 509 -6.25 19.25 -52.91
C LEU A 509 -6.86 20.62 -53.26
N ILE A 510 -8.12 20.83 -52.93
CA ILE A 510 -8.90 22.03 -53.32
C ILE A 510 -9.09 22.95 -52.11
N SER A 511 -9.48 22.40 -50.96
CA SER A 511 -9.65 23.14 -49.71
C SER A 511 -9.54 22.18 -48.50
N PRO A 512 -8.53 22.35 -47.62
CA PRO A 512 -8.38 21.54 -46.42
C PRO A 512 -9.63 21.57 -45.51
N GLU A 513 -10.35 22.69 -45.49
CA GLU A 513 -11.53 22.90 -44.65
C GLU A 513 -12.73 22.06 -45.08
N LYS A 514 -12.86 21.78 -46.38
CA LYS A 514 -13.96 20.94 -46.93
C LYS A 514 -13.69 19.45 -46.80
N SER A 515 -12.43 19.06 -46.61
CA SER A 515 -12.02 17.66 -46.59
C SER A 515 -12.60 16.82 -45.44
N TRP A 516 -13.14 17.45 -44.40
CA TRP A 516 -13.74 16.74 -43.26
C TRP A 516 -15.28 16.77 -43.25
N ALA A 517 -15.93 17.47 -44.20
CA ALA A 517 -17.37 17.73 -44.15
C ALA A 517 -18.23 16.45 -44.09
N LEU A 518 -17.90 15.42 -44.88
CA LEU A 518 -18.63 14.15 -44.88
C LEU A 518 -18.44 13.35 -43.60
N PHE A 519 -17.22 13.39 -43.03
CA PHE A 519 -16.97 12.78 -41.73
C PHE A 519 -17.76 13.50 -40.63
N LYS A 520 -17.91 14.84 -40.69
CA LYS A 520 -18.83 15.58 -39.79
C LYS A 520 -20.28 15.13 -39.94
N ASN A 521 -20.75 14.92 -41.17
CA ASN A 521 -22.10 14.40 -41.43
C ASN A 521 -22.28 12.97 -40.89
N LEU A 522 -21.26 12.11 -41.02
CA LEU A 522 -21.28 10.76 -40.45
C LEU A 522 -21.30 10.79 -38.92
N ILE A 523 -20.47 11.62 -38.27
CA ILE A 523 -20.50 11.82 -36.83
C ILE A 523 -21.89 12.30 -36.39
N ALA A 524 -22.46 13.29 -37.08
CA ALA A 524 -23.80 13.79 -36.77
C ALA A 524 -24.88 12.71 -36.94
N ASN A 525 -24.77 11.85 -37.95
CA ASN A 525 -25.68 10.71 -38.17
C ASN A 525 -25.57 9.69 -37.02
N PHE A 526 -24.35 9.32 -36.62
CA PHE A 526 -24.14 8.42 -35.47
C PHE A 526 -24.69 9.01 -34.18
N VAL A 527 -24.40 10.28 -33.88
CA VAL A 527 -24.91 10.98 -32.69
C VAL A 527 -26.44 11.08 -32.71
N TYR A 528 -27.03 11.44 -33.84
CA TYR A 528 -28.48 11.52 -33.99
C TYR A 528 -29.16 10.16 -33.81
N ARG A 529 -28.62 9.09 -34.42
CA ARG A 529 -29.11 7.71 -34.22
C ARG A 529 -28.98 7.26 -32.77
N ASN A 530 -27.91 7.66 -32.08
CA ASN A 530 -27.71 7.34 -30.67
C ASN A 530 -28.74 8.01 -29.76
N ILE A 531 -29.07 9.29 -30.00
CA ILE A 531 -30.04 10.04 -29.20
C ILE A 531 -31.47 9.56 -29.48
N LYS A 532 -31.81 9.31 -30.75
CA LYS A 532 -33.18 8.97 -31.16
C LYS A 532 -33.60 7.55 -30.75
N LYS A 533 -32.66 6.60 -30.71
CA LYS A 533 -32.97 5.19 -30.43
C LYS A 533 -33.26 4.88 -28.95
N GLY A 534 -33.06 5.81 -28.02
CA GLY A 534 -33.38 5.62 -26.60
C GLY A 534 -32.72 4.37 -26.00
N MET A 535 -33.44 3.66 -25.12
CA MET A 535 -33.01 2.38 -24.58
C MET A 535 -33.09 1.30 -25.67
N GLN A 536 -31.97 0.65 -25.98
CA GLN A 536 -31.91 -0.40 -27.00
C GLN A 536 -31.88 -1.78 -26.34
N LEU A 537 -32.63 -2.71 -26.91
CA LEU A 537 -32.68 -4.10 -26.48
C LEU A 537 -32.15 -4.96 -27.63
N PHE A 538 -31.14 -5.76 -27.34
CA PHE A 538 -30.56 -6.71 -28.28
C PHE A 538 -30.72 -8.13 -27.75
N GLU A 539 -30.89 -9.08 -28.66
CA GLU A 539 -30.68 -10.48 -28.29
C GLU A 539 -29.16 -10.74 -28.17
N LYS A 540 -28.76 -11.54 -27.18
CA LYS A 540 -27.34 -11.81 -26.90
C LYS A 540 -26.63 -12.41 -28.11
N GLU A 541 -27.32 -13.20 -28.93
CA GLU A 541 -26.83 -13.80 -30.17
C GLU A 541 -26.38 -12.75 -31.21
N GLU A 542 -27.02 -11.58 -31.22
CA GLU A 542 -26.71 -10.51 -32.17
C GLU A 542 -25.44 -9.77 -31.81
N ILE A 543 -25.14 -9.68 -30.52
CA ILE A 543 -23.97 -8.98 -29.97
C ILE A 543 -22.79 -9.94 -29.81
N SER A 544 -23.04 -11.18 -29.37
CA SER A 544 -22.01 -12.14 -28.98
C SER A 544 -22.47 -13.61 -29.14
N PRO A 545 -22.00 -14.31 -30.18
CA PRO A 545 -22.25 -15.74 -30.33
C PRO A 545 -21.55 -16.56 -29.23
N TYR A 546 -20.44 -16.06 -28.67
CA TYR A 546 -19.77 -16.70 -27.55
C TYR A 546 -20.63 -16.69 -26.29
N LEU A 547 -21.14 -15.52 -25.87
CA LEU A 547 -22.01 -15.40 -24.69
C LEU A 547 -23.36 -16.11 -24.90
N ALA A 548 -23.84 -16.19 -26.15
CA ALA A 548 -25.04 -16.94 -26.47
C ALA A 548 -24.89 -18.45 -26.18
N ASN A 549 -23.76 -19.02 -26.57
CA ASN A 549 -23.44 -20.44 -26.43
C ASN A 549 -22.77 -20.80 -25.08
N LEU A 550 -22.53 -19.80 -24.22
CA LEU A 550 -21.93 -20.04 -22.91
C LEU A 550 -22.92 -20.77 -22.00
N VAL A 551 -22.58 -22.01 -21.65
CA VAL A 551 -23.36 -22.90 -20.79
C VAL A 551 -22.42 -23.57 -19.79
N ASN A 552 -22.76 -23.51 -18.50
CA ASN A 552 -22.03 -24.15 -17.39
C ASN A 552 -20.51 -23.90 -17.43
N SER A 553 -20.13 -22.62 -17.54
CA SER A 553 -18.72 -22.23 -17.61
C SER A 553 -18.01 -22.34 -16.26
N CYS A 554 -16.68 -22.42 -16.28
CA CYS A 554 -15.86 -22.31 -15.08
C CYS A 554 -15.68 -20.86 -14.60
N VAL A 555 -16.25 -19.86 -15.30
CA VAL A 555 -16.06 -18.44 -14.99
C VAL A 555 -16.76 -18.11 -13.66
N PRO A 556 -16.05 -17.69 -12.61
CA PRO A 556 -16.68 -17.32 -11.35
C PRO A 556 -17.49 -16.02 -11.52
N MET A 557 -18.62 -15.90 -10.82
CA MET A 557 -19.33 -14.62 -10.77
C MET A 557 -18.41 -13.57 -10.10
N PRO A 558 -18.26 -12.36 -10.68
CA PRO A 558 -17.43 -11.31 -10.10
C PRO A 558 -17.90 -10.91 -8.68
N GLY A 559 -16.95 -10.52 -7.81
CA GLY A 559 -17.26 -10.01 -6.46
C GLY A 559 -17.37 -11.08 -5.35
N GLN A 560 -16.85 -12.29 -5.58
CA GLN A 560 -16.84 -13.39 -4.62
C GLN A 560 -15.45 -13.62 -3.97
N GLU A 561 -14.62 -12.59 -3.83
CA GLU A 561 -13.24 -12.74 -3.34
C GLU A 561 -13.17 -13.23 -1.87
N SER A 562 -14.20 -12.95 -1.08
CA SER A 562 -14.33 -13.39 0.32
C SER A 562 -14.84 -14.81 0.47
N VAL A 563 -15.40 -15.42 -0.57
CA VAL A 563 -15.97 -16.77 -0.53
C VAL A 563 -14.85 -17.81 -0.67
N GLU A 564 -14.96 -18.93 0.04
CA GLU A 564 -14.09 -20.10 -0.14
C GLU A 564 -14.26 -20.68 -1.56
N PHE A 565 -13.19 -21.17 -2.16
CA PHE A 565 -13.19 -21.55 -3.58
C PHE A 565 -14.18 -22.68 -3.92
N ASP A 566 -14.41 -23.60 -2.99
CA ASP A 566 -15.34 -24.73 -3.12
C ASP A 566 -16.82 -24.30 -3.18
N ARG A 567 -17.14 -23.10 -2.71
CA ARG A 567 -18.50 -22.52 -2.66
C ARG A 567 -18.74 -21.44 -3.71
N VAL A 568 -17.77 -21.18 -4.57
CA VAL A 568 -17.87 -20.11 -5.59
C VAL A 568 -18.93 -20.45 -6.61
N VAL A 569 -19.85 -19.50 -6.83
CA VAL A 569 -20.86 -19.60 -7.88
C VAL A 569 -20.23 -19.22 -9.22
N SER A 570 -20.35 -20.09 -10.23
CA SER A 570 -19.88 -19.82 -11.59
C SER A 570 -21.03 -19.39 -12.51
N ILE A 571 -20.70 -18.77 -13.65
CA ILE A 571 -21.68 -18.38 -14.66
C ILE A 571 -22.19 -19.64 -15.36
N ALA A 572 -23.45 -19.98 -15.11
CA ALA A 572 -24.13 -21.06 -15.79
C ALA A 572 -24.65 -20.58 -17.16
N LEU A 573 -25.32 -19.44 -17.22
CA LEU A 573 -25.95 -18.93 -18.45
C LEU A 573 -25.91 -17.40 -18.51
N VAL A 574 -25.98 -16.84 -19.71
CA VAL A 574 -26.21 -15.41 -19.94
C VAL A 574 -27.66 -15.18 -20.33
N SER A 575 -28.31 -14.18 -19.71
CA SER A 575 -29.66 -13.74 -20.02
C SER A 575 -29.83 -13.43 -21.50
N LYS A 576 -30.98 -13.81 -22.07
CA LYS A 576 -31.27 -13.69 -23.51
C LYS A 576 -31.17 -12.26 -24.02
N GLN A 577 -31.48 -11.27 -23.17
CA GLN A 577 -31.56 -9.87 -23.55
C GLN A 577 -30.42 -9.05 -22.96
N VAL A 578 -29.81 -8.21 -23.80
CA VAL A 578 -28.82 -7.20 -23.43
C VAL A 578 -29.43 -5.82 -23.61
N THR A 579 -29.37 -4.99 -22.57
CA THR A 579 -29.93 -3.63 -22.61
C THR A 579 -28.81 -2.60 -22.70
N ILE A 580 -28.85 -1.71 -23.69
CA ILE A 580 -27.96 -0.56 -23.78
C ILE A 580 -28.66 0.65 -23.17
N LEU A 581 -28.09 1.21 -22.12
CA LEU A 581 -28.69 2.35 -21.42
C LEU A 581 -28.45 3.66 -22.20
N PRO A 582 -29.45 4.57 -22.26
CA PRO A 582 -29.38 5.81 -23.04
C PRO A 582 -28.59 6.90 -22.29
N THR A 583 -27.31 6.66 -22.04
CA THR A 583 -26.40 7.65 -21.42
C THR A 583 -25.24 7.97 -22.37
N LYS A 584 -24.44 9.00 -22.05
CA LYS A 584 -23.27 9.39 -22.84
C LYS A 584 -22.26 8.24 -23.02
N THR A 585 -22.09 7.39 -22.00
CA THR A 585 -21.16 6.26 -22.01
C THR A 585 -21.79 4.94 -22.49
N ARG A 586 -23.10 4.92 -22.76
CA ARG A 586 -23.86 3.76 -23.30
C ARG A 586 -23.50 2.40 -22.67
N PRO A 587 -23.57 2.27 -21.33
CA PRO A 587 -23.21 1.04 -20.65
C PRO A 587 -24.18 -0.08 -21.03
N LYS A 588 -23.63 -1.29 -21.14
CA LYS A 588 -24.37 -2.51 -21.51
C LYS A 588 -24.73 -3.27 -20.23
N LYS A 589 -26.03 -3.42 -19.97
CA LYS A 589 -26.55 -4.21 -18.86
C LYS A 589 -26.72 -5.65 -19.31
N LEU A 590 -25.91 -6.53 -18.74
CA LEU A 590 -25.95 -7.98 -18.92
C LEU A 590 -26.57 -8.62 -17.68
N GLY A 591 -27.36 -9.68 -17.85
CA GLY A 591 -27.82 -10.54 -16.77
C GLY A 591 -27.14 -11.89 -16.84
N PHE A 592 -26.70 -12.43 -15.71
CA PHE A 592 -26.04 -13.74 -15.62
C PHE A 592 -26.86 -14.64 -14.71
N ILE A 593 -26.92 -15.92 -15.00
CA ILE A 593 -27.52 -16.93 -14.11
C ILE A 593 -26.36 -17.74 -13.54
N GLY A 594 -26.27 -17.81 -12.22
CA GLY A 594 -25.28 -18.56 -11.49
C GLY A 594 -25.53 -20.07 -11.52
N SER A 595 -24.51 -20.86 -11.17
CA SER A 595 -24.63 -22.30 -10.95
C SER A 595 -25.60 -22.67 -9.81
N ASP A 596 -25.93 -21.71 -8.93
CA ASP A 596 -26.96 -21.83 -7.90
C ASP A 596 -28.39 -21.54 -8.42
N GLY A 597 -28.53 -21.23 -9.71
CA GLY A 597 -29.80 -20.93 -10.38
C GLY A 597 -30.33 -19.51 -10.14
N LYS A 598 -29.60 -18.65 -9.43
CA LYS A 598 -30.00 -17.26 -9.19
C LYS A 598 -29.49 -16.36 -10.33
N GLN A 599 -30.25 -15.30 -10.62
CA GLN A 599 -29.88 -14.27 -11.58
C GLN A 599 -29.27 -13.04 -10.89
#